data_AF-A0A1C6M2K7-F1
#
_entry.id   AF-A0A1C6M2K7-F1
#
_cell.length_a   1.000
_cell.length_b   1.000
_cell.length_c   1.000
_cell.angle_alpha   90.00
_cell.angle_beta   90.00
_cell.angle_gamma   90.00
#
_symmetry.space_group_name_H-M   'P 1'
#
loop_
_entity.id
_entity.type
_entity.pdbx_description
1 polymer ?
#
loop_
_entity_poly.entity_id
_entity_poly.type
_entity_poly.pdbx_seq_one_letter_code
_entity_poly.pdbx_strand_id
1 'polypeptide(L)'
;MTPDRGRERERDRERDRERDRDRERDRERERDRERERNTTRGRLDVPRAPRRRLLPEYDPDAFGRLSEEIARFLGTGRFIVWMTFVVVVWISWNVLLPQPLRFDEYPFIFLTLALSLQASYAAPLILLAQNRQDDRDRVNLEQDRKQNERSIADTEFLTREIAALRMGLGEVATRDWIRSELQEMVKELEQSGQQGAQPRSAQPSREAPRDTRAGPHDSV
;
A
#
# COMPACT_ATOMS: atom_id res chain seq x y z
N MET A 1 65.74 19.71 56.43
CA MET A 1 65.70 18.98 55.15
C MET A 1 64.40 19.35 54.46
N THR A 2 64.40 20.43 53.68
CA THR A 2 63.22 21.02 53.05
C THR A 2 62.93 20.28 51.75
N PRO A 3 61.70 19.78 51.48
CA PRO A 3 61.43 19.05 50.25
C PRO A 3 61.41 19.98 49.04
N ASP A 4 62.01 19.48 47.97
CA ASP A 4 62.30 20.11 46.69
C ASP A 4 61.01 20.33 45.85
N ARG A 5 60.37 21.50 46.00
CA ARG A 5 59.14 21.90 45.29
C ARG A 5 59.28 21.99 43.75
N GLY A 6 60.49 21.89 43.21
CA GLY A 6 60.73 21.94 41.77
C GLY A 6 60.25 20.67 41.05
N ARG A 7 60.45 19.49 41.66
CA ARG A 7 60.19 18.19 41.02
C ARG A 7 58.70 17.84 40.93
N GLU A 8 57.86 18.41 41.78
CA GLU A 8 56.41 18.16 41.73
C GLU A 8 55.75 18.88 40.55
N ARG A 9 56.18 20.12 40.28
CA ARG A 9 55.66 20.92 39.15
C ARG A 9 56.03 20.36 37.78
N GLU A 10 57.17 19.69 37.66
CA GLU A 10 57.55 19.00 36.42
C GLU A 10 56.73 17.75 36.19
N ARG A 11 56.46 16.96 37.24
CA ARG A 11 55.59 15.78 37.13
C ARG A 11 54.16 16.14 36.75
N ASP A 12 53.63 17.23 37.27
CA ASP A 12 52.28 17.68 36.92
C ASP A 12 52.20 18.14 35.46
N ARG A 13 53.22 18.86 34.98
CA ARG A 13 53.31 19.24 33.56
C ARG A 13 53.48 18.04 32.63
N GLU A 14 54.19 17.00 33.07
CA GLU A 14 54.31 15.76 32.30
C GLU A 14 52.98 15.01 32.24
N ARG A 15 52.25 14.91 33.36
CA ARG A 15 50.90 14.31 33.38
C ARG A 15 49.92 15.05 32.48
N ASP A 16 49.97 16.38 32.45
CA ASP A 16 49.09 17.16 31.58
C ASP A 16 49.41 16.94 30.10
N ARG A 17 50.70 16.89 29.74
CA ARG A 17 51.12 16.55 28.37
C ARG A 17 50.73 15.13 27.97
N GLU A 18 50.77 14.19 28.91
CA GLU A 18 50.39 12.80 28.67
C GLU A 18 48.87 12.68 28.46
N ARG A 19 48.07 13.38 29.28
CA ARG A 19 46.62 13.49 29.10
C ARG A 19 46.23 14.11 27.76
N ASP A 20 46.96 15.12 27.31
CA ASP A 20 46.68 15.76 26.03
C ASP A 20 47.01 14.85 24.84
N ARG A 21 48.10 14.08 24.93
CA ARG A 21 48.42 13.04 23.92
C ARG A 21 47.36 11.95 23.88
N ASP A 22 46.85 11.51 25.03
CA ASP A 22 45.82 10.47 25.07
C ASP A 22 44.49 10.96 24.48
N ARG A 23 44.12 12.22 24.75
CA ARG A 23 42.97 12.87 24.11
C ARG A 23 43.12 12.99 22.60
N GLU A 24 44.32 13.27 22.11
CA GLU A 24 44.59 13.31 20.66
C GLU A 24 44.46 11.92 20.02
N ARG A 25 45.01 10.87 20.65
CA ARG A 25 44.87 9.49 20.18
C ARG A 25 43.41 9.05 20.13
N ASP A 26 42.61 9.41 21.13
CA ASP A 26 41.18 9.07 21.15
C ASP A 26 40.40 9.78 20.03
N ARG A 27 40.72 11.05 19.76
CA ARG A 27 40.14 11.80 18.63
C ARG A 27 40.51 11.22 17.28
N GLU A 28 41.74 10.75 17.11
CA GLU A 28 42.17 10.06 15.88
C GLU A 28 41.42 8.74 15.69
N ARG A 29 41.28 7.94 16.76
CA ARG A 29 40.51 6.69 16.73
C ARG A 29 39.04 6.91 16.39
N GLU A 30 38.43 7.98 16.89
CA GLU A 30 37.06 8.35 16.53
C GLU A 30 36.93 8.74 15.06
N ARG A 31 37.86 9.54 14.54
CA ARG A 31 37.90 9.92 13.11
C ARG A 31 38.06 8.71 12.19
N ASP A 32 38.89 7.74 12.57
CA ASP A 32 39.07 6.52 11.79
C ASP A 32 37.83 5.64 11.81
N ARG A 33 37.17 5.50 12.98
CA ARG A 33 35.88 4.80 13.09
C ARG A 33 34.79 5.47 12.26
N GLU A 34 34.75 6.80 12.22
CA GLU A 34 33.80 7.54 11.37
C GLU A 34 34.09 7.33 9.87
N ARG A 35 35.36 7.30 9.46
CA ARG A 35 35.77 7.01 8.08
C ARG A 35 35.38 5.58 7.66
N GLU A 36 35.58 4.58 8.52
CA GLU A 36 35.13 3.20 8.28
C GLU A 36 33.59 3.11 8.20
N ARG A 37 32.87 3.85 9.04
CA ARG A 37 31.41 3.86 9.03
C ARG A 37 30.84 4.52 7.77
N ASN A 38 31.50 5.57 7.28
CA ASN A 38 31.09 6.28 6.06
C ASN A 38 31.41 5.47 4.80
N THR A 39 32.58 4.83 4.73
CA THR A 39 32.93 3.91 3.63
C THR A 39 32.02 2.69 3.57
N THR A 40 31.57 2.17 4.72
CA THR A 40 30.62 1.05 4.76
C THR A 40 29.22 1.46 4.28
N ARG A 41 28.76 2.68 4.62
CA ARG A 41 27.44 3.20 4.19
C ARG A 41 27.40 3.60 2.72
N GLY A 42 28.50 4.16 2.19
CA GLY A 42 28.61 4.53 0.77
C GLY A 42 28.75 3.33 -0.18
N ARG A 43 28.95 2.11 0.32
CA ARG A 43 29.16 0.90 -0.48
C ARG A 43 27.91 0.03 -0.66
N LEU A 44 26.75 0.47 -0.17
CA LEU A 44 25.47 -0.18 -0.42
C LEU A 44 24.82 0.20 -1.75
N ASP A 45 25.34 1.21 -2.46
CA ASP A 45 24.72 1.78 -3.67
C ASP A 45 25.40 1.32 -4.98
N VAL A 46 26.32 0.35 -4.90
CA VAL A 46 26.92 -0.24 -6.11
C VAL A 46 26.10 -1.47 -6.48
N PRO A 47 25.38 -1.46 -7.62
CA PRO A 47 24.69 -2.66 -8.09
C PRO A 47 25.74 -3.76 -8.27
N ARG A 48 25.61 -4.80 -7.46
CA ARG A 48 26.51 -5.95 -7.42
C ARG A 48 26.45 -6.61 -8.80
N ALA A 49 27.51 -6.45 -9.60
CA ALA A 49 27.62 -7.09 -10.91
C ALA A 49 27.29 -8.59 -10.77
N PRO A 50 26.43 -9.15 -11.65
CA PRO A 50 25.99 -10.52 -11.53
C PRO A 50 27.22 -11.42 -11.63
N ARG A 51 27.50 -12.16 -10.55
CA ARG A 51 28.47 -13.27 -10.58
C ARG A 51 28.09 -14.15 -11.76
N ARG A 52 28.93 -14.21 -12.80
CA ARG A 52 28.84 -15.21 -13.87
C ARG A 52 28.74 -16.58 -13.22
N ARG A 53 27.52 -17.14 -13.18
CA ARG A 53 27.27 -18.50 -12.72
C ARG A 53 27.64 -19.39 -13.90
N LEU A 54 28.57 -20.32 -13.67
CA LEU A 54 28.96 -21.38 -14.60
C LEU A 54 27.95 -22.53 -14.63
N LEU A 55 26.76 -22.33 -14.08
CA LEU A 55 25.66 -23.28 -14.16
C LEU A 55 24.92 -22.98 -15.47
N PRO A 56 24.51 -24.01 -16.24
CA PRO A 56 23.58 -23.82 -17.35
C PRO A 56 22.40 -23.00 -16.82
N GLU A 57 22.23 -21.79 -17.35
CA GLU A 57 21.11 -20.93 -17.00
C GLU A 57 19.87 -21.62 -17.56
N TYR A 58 19.17 -22.34 -16.68
CA TYR A 58 17.87 -22.90 -16.99
C TYR A 58 16.96 -21.73 -17.31
N ASP A 59 16.76 -21.45 -18.61
CA ASP A 59 15.99 -20.31 -19.11
C ASP A 59 14.52 -20.48 -18.67
N PRO A 60 14.10 -19.77 -17.61
CA PRO A 60 12.77 -19.94 -17.03
C PRO A 60 11.67 -19.38 -17.96
N ASP A 61 12.05 -18.56 -18.93
CA ASP A 61 11.12 -17.95 -19.89
C ASP A 61 10.78 -18.92 -21.03
N ALA A 62 11.77 -19.70 -21.51
CA ALA A 62 11.53 -20.75 -22.51
C ALA A 62 10.61 -21.85 -21.97
N PHE A 63 10.89 -22.31 -20.75
CA PHE A 63 10.04 -23.31 -20.09
C PHE A 63 8.66 -22.74 -19.76
N GLY A 64 8.58 -21.45 -19.39
CA GLY A 64 7.31 -20.82 -19.08
C GLY A 64 6.35 -20.69 -20.26
N ARG A 65 6.88 -20.39 -21.45
CA ARG A 65 6.10 -20.39 -22.69
C ARG A 65 5.62 -21.81 -23.04
N LEU A 66 6.49 -22.81 -22.88
CA LEU A 66 6.16 -24.22 -23.11
C LEU A 66 5.06 -24.70 -22.16
N SER A 67 5.14 -24.39 -20.86
CA SER A 67 4.10 -24.76 -19.89
C SER A 67 2.75 -24.12 -20.21
N GLU A 68 2.73 -22.87 -20.67
CA GLU A 68 1.50 -22.15 -21.01
C GLU A 68 0.84 -22.68 -22.30
N GLU A 69 1.65 -23.16 -23.24
CA GLU A 69 1.17 -23.87 -24.42
C GLU A 69 0.63 -25.26 -24.06
N ILE A 70 1.34 -26.02 -23.22
CA ILE A 70 0.90 -27.33 -22.71
C ILE A 70 -0.40 -27.18 -21.90
N ALA A 71 -0.52 -26.18 -21.03
CA ALA A 71 -1.73 -25.95 -20.23
C ALA A 71 -2.96 -25.66 -21.11
N ARG A 72 -2.81 -24.80 -22.14
CA ARG A 72 -3.88 -24.54 -23.12
C ARG A 72 -4.20 -25.77 -23.95
N PHE A 73 -3.20 -26.60 -24.24
CA PHE A 73 -3.36 -27.82 -25.04
C PHE A 73 -4.08 -28.94 -24.26
N LEU A 74 -3.69 -29.19 -22.99
CA LEU A 74 -4.31 -30.20 -22.12
C LEU A 74 -5.70 -29.78 -21.62
N GLY A 75 -5.94 -28.48 -21.40
CA GLY A 75 -7.24 -27.97 -20.97
C GLY A 75 -8.31 -27.99 -22.06
N THR A 76 -7.92 -28.15 -23.33
CA THR A 76 -8.86 -28.22 -24.44
C THR A 76 -9.18 -29.69 -24.75
N GLY A 77 -10.46 -30.06 -24.87
CA GLY A 77 -10.88 -31.43 -25.24
C GLY A 77 -10.33 -31.96 -26.58
N ARG A 78 -9.65 -31.11 -27.35
CA ARG A 78 -8.99 -31.41 -28.62
C ARG A 78 -7.82 -32.38 -28.49
N PHE A 79 -7.13 -32.42 -27.35
CA PHE A 79 -6.08 -33.42 -27.08
C PHE A 79 -6.63 -34.84 -27.08
N ILE A 80 -7.76 -35.06 -26.40
CA ILE A 80 -8.42 -36.37 -26.31
C ILE A 80 -8.85 -36.81 -27.70
N VAL A 81 -9.45 -35.92 -28.49
CA VAL A 81 -9.86 -36.22 -29.88
C VAL A 81 -8.66 -36.67 -30.73
N TRP A 82 -7.53 -35.95 -30.65
CA TRP A 82 -6.33 -36.32 -31.40
C TRP A 82 -5.74 -37.66 -30.95
N MET A 83 -5.66 -37.91 -29.63
CA MET A 83 -5.19 -39.18 -29.09
C MET A 83 -6.07 -40.36 -29.53
N THR A 84 -7.39 -40.20 -29.46
CA THR A 84 -8.32 -41.23 -29.96
C THR A 84 -8.15 -41.46 -31.45
N PHE A 85 -7.97 -40.41 -32.24
CA PHE A 85 -7.72 -40.52 -33.67
C PHE A 85 -6.46 -41.34 -33.98
N VAL A 86 -5.34 -41.06 -33.30
CA VAL A 86 -4.09 -41.82 -33.47
C VAL A 86 -4.28 -43.31 -33.15
N VAL A 87 -4.97 -43.62 -32.05
CA VAL A 87 -5.27 -45.01 -31.66
C VAL A 87 -6.14 -45.71 -32.71
N VAL A 88 -7.20 -45.03 -33.19
CA VAL A 88 -8.08 -45.57 -34.24
C VAL A 88 -7.33 -45.81 -35.55
N VAL A 89 -6.46 -44.88 -35.96
CA VAL A 89 -5.63 -45.04 -37.16
C VAL A 89 -4.67 -46.21 -37.00
N TRP A 90 -4.04 -46.38 -35.84
CA TRP A 90 -3.13 -47.51 -35.57
C TRP A 90 -3.85 -48.86 -35.65
N ILE A 91 -5.01 -48.97 -35.01
CA ILE A 91 -5.83 -50.19 -35.06
C ILE A 91 -6.27 -50.44 -36.50
N SER A 92 -6.75 -49.41 -37.21
CA SER A 92 -7.21 -49.53 -38.60
C SER A 92 -6.08 -49.99 -39.52
N TRP A 93 -4.87 -49.45 -39.36
CA TRP A 93 -3.69 -49.86 -40.12
C TRP A 93 -3.38 -51.34 -39.91
N ASN A 94 -3.36 -51.81 -38.66
CA ASN A 94 -3.02 -53.19 -38.35
C ASN A 94 -4.13 -54.20 -38.68
N VAL A 95 -5.40 -53.78 -38.70
CA VAL A 95 -6.54 -54.63 -39.06
C VAL A 95 -6.73 -54.73 -40.58
N LEU A 96 -6.61 -53.60 -41.29
CA LEU A 96 -6.92 -53.51 -42.73
C LEU A 96 -5.78 -54.01 -43.62
N LEU A 97 -4.53 -54.03 -43.14
CA LEU A 97 -3.40 -54.51 -43.96
C LEU A 97 -3.31 -56.05 -43.99
N PRO A 98 -2.84 -56.63 -45.12
CA PRO A 98 -2.55 -58.06 -45.25
C PRO A 98 -1.49 -58.51 -44.22
N GLN A 99 -1.58 -59.77 -43.74
CA GLN A 99 -0.67 -60.33 -42.73
C GLN A 99 0.82 -60.01 -42.87
N PRO A 100 1.45 -60.01 -44.07
CA PRO A 100 2.88 -59.70 -44.17
C PRO A 100 3.24 -58.23 -43.86
N LEU A 101 2.27 -57.32 -43.78
CA LEU A 101 2.47 -55.89 -43.49
C LEU A 101 1.90 -55.47 -42.12
N ARG A 102 1.34 -56.41 -41.36
CA ARG A 102 0.85 -56.15 -40.00
C ARG A 102 2.05 -56.02 -39.07
N PHE A 103 2.29 -54.82 -38.58
CA PHE A 103 3.37 -54.56 -37.62
C PHE A 103 3.00 -54.99 -36.19
N ASP A 104 1.71 -54.97 -35.84
CA ASP A 104 1.20 -55.19 -34.49
C ASP A 104 -0.12 -55.98 -34.53
N GLU A 105 -0.02 -57.31 -34.57
CA GLU A 105 -1.18 -58.22 -34.59
C GLU A 105 -1.81 -58.36 -33.19
N TYR A 106 -3.08 -58.77 -33.11
CA TYR A 106 -3.80 -58.93 -31.84
C TYR A 106 -2.99 -59.80 -30.87
N PRO A 107 -2.59 -59.32 -29.68
CA PRO A 107 -3.26 -58.30 -28.84
C PRO A 107 -2.68 -56.86 -28.84
N PHE A 108 -2.04 -56.40 -29.92
CA PHE A 108 -1.47 -55.04 -30.04
C PHE A 108 -0.40 -54.72 -28.97
N ILE A 109 0.66 -55.53 -28.92
CA ILE A 109 1.72 -55.41 -27.92
C ILE A 109 2.45 -54.07 -28.06
N PHE A 110 2.70 -53.59 -29.28
CA PHE A 110 3.44 -52.34 -29.49
C PHE A 110 2.63 -51.13 -29.07
N LEU A 111 1.34 -51.10 -29.39
CA LEU A 111 0.44 -50.06 -28.89
C LEU A 111 0.45 -50.01 -27.36
N THR A 112 0.36 -51.18 -26.71
CA THR A 112 0.33 -51.29 -25.25
C THR A 112 1.65 -50.82 -24.62
N LEU A 113 2.79 -51.22 -25.19
CA LEU A 113 4.11 -50.77 -24.75
C LEU A 113 4.26 -49.26 -24.92
N ALA A 114 3.81 -48.70 -26.04
CA ALA A 114 3.84 -47.27 -26.28
C ALA A 114 2.97 -46.49 -25.28
N LEU A 115 1.75 -46.94 -25.01
CA LEU A 115 0.85 -46.30 -24.04
C LEU A 115 1.37 -46.40 -22.60
N SER A 116 1.97 -47.52 -22.21
CA SER A 116 2.57 -47.65 -20.87
C SER A 116 3.79 -46.75 -20.69
N LEU A 117 4.64 -46.64 -21.72
CA LEU A 117 5.74 -45.68 -21.74
C LEU A 117 5.22 -44.23 -21.71
N GLN A 118 4.15 -43.94 -22.47
CA GLN A 118 3.51 -42.62 -22.50
C GLN A 118 3.08 -42.19 -21.08
N ALA A 119 2.39 -43.07 -20.36
CA ALA A 119 1.96 -42.79 -18.99
C ALA A 119 3.15 -42.56 -18.05
N SER A 120 4.22 -43.35 -18.20
CA SER A 120 5.41 -43.26 -17.35
C SER A 120 6.18 -41.94 -17.52
N TYR A 121 6.35 -41.44 -18.76
CA TYR A 121 7.04 -40.16 -18.99
C TYR A 121 6.15 -38.93 -18.78
N ALA A 122 4.82 -39.10 -18.79
CA ALA A 122 3.89 -38.01 -18.51
C ALA A 122 4.04 -37.49 -17.07
N ALA A 123 4.18 -38.38 -16.09
CA ALA A 123 4.32 -38.00 -14.68
C ALA A 123 5.47 -37.00 -14.40
N PRO A 124 6.73 -37.23 -14.82
CA PRO A 124 7.81 -36.28 -14.60
C PRO A 124 7.63 -34.97 -15.36
N LEU A 125 7.04 -34.97 -16.55
CA LEU A 125 6.73 -33.73 -17.28
C LEU A 125 5.65 -32.91 -16.60
N ILE A 126 4.62 -33.57 -16.06
CA ILE A 126 3.56 -32.91 -15.29
C ILE A 126 4.15 -32.32 -14.00
N LEU A 127 5.01 -33.06 -13.30
CA LEU A 127 5.69 -32.57 -12.08
C LEU A 127 6.54 -31.33 -12.35
N LEU A 128 7.27 -31.30 -13.47
CA LEU A 128 8.05 -30.13 -13.89
C LEU A 128 7.15 -28.93 -14.23
N ALA A 129 5.98 -29.18 -14.83
CA ALA A 129 5.00 -28.13 -15.13
C ALA A 129 4.34 -27.58 -13.84
N GLN A 130 4.08 -28.45 -12.85
CA GLN A 130 3.43 -28.10 -11.58
C GLN A 130 4.33 -27.28 -10.65
N ASN A 131 5.60 -27.65 -10.48
CA ASN A 131 6.54 -26.92 -9.59
C ASN A 131 6.59 -25.41 -9.87
N ARG A 132 6.43 -25.00 -11.14
CA ARG A 132 6.47 -23.59 -11.52
C ARG A 132 5.10 -22.89 -11.41
N GLN A 133 4.00 -23.63 -11.46
CA GLN A 133 2.69 -23.09 -11.10
C GLN A 133 2.68 -22.75 -9.61
N ASP A 134 3.18 -23.67 -8.78
CA ASP A 134 3.28 -23.47 -7.33
C ASP A 134 4.16 -22.27 -6.95
N ASP A 135 5.28 -22.05 -7.66
CA ASP A 135 6.14 -20.88 -7.45
C ASP A 135 5.44 -19.55 -7.81
N ARG A 136 4.69 -19.50 -8.93
CA ARG A 136 3.89 -18.32 -9.30
C ARG A 136 2.77 -18.07 -8.31
N ASP A 137 2.06 -19.13 -7.91
CA ASP A 137 0.96 -19.06 -6.97
C ASP A 137 1.46 -18.58 -5.60
N ARG A 138 2.65 -19.01 -5.18
CA ARG A 138 3.31 -18.48 -3.99
C ARG A 138 3.57 -16.98 -4.06
N VAL A 139 4.10 -16.49 -5.19
CA VAL A 139 4.37 -15.05 -5.36
C VAL A 139 3.08 -14.23 -5.35
N ASN A 140 2.05 -14.70 -6.06
CA ASN A 140 0.73 -14.06 -6.06
C ASN A 140 0.15 -14.02 -4.63
N LEU A 141 0.25 -15.11 -3.88
CA LEU A 141 -0.26 -15.21 -2.51
C LEU A 141 0.51 -14.28 -1.55
N GLU A 142 1.83 -14.13 -1.72
CA GLU A 142 2.63 -13.16 -0.97
C GLU A 142 2.26 -11.70 -1.32
N GLN A 143 1.96 -11.40 -2.58
CA GLN A 143 1.48 -10.07 -2.99
C GLN A 143 0.08 -9.77 -2.44
N ASP A 144 -0.84 -10.72 -2.50
CA ASP A 144 -2.19 -10.59 -1.95
C ASP A 144 -2.16 -10.35 -0.45
N ARG A 145 -1.28 -11.05 0.28
CA ARG A 145 -1.06 -10.78 1.72
C ARG A 145 -0.63 -9.35 1.98
N LYS A 146 0.36 -8.83 1.23
CA LYS A 146 0.82 -7.44 1.36
C LYS A 146 -0.27 -6.42 0.99
N GLN A 147 -1.08 -6.71 -0.03
CA GLN A 147 -2.20 -5.85 -0.39
C GLN A 147 -3.27 -5.86 0.70
N ASN A 148 -3.58 -7.02 1.27
CA ASN A 148 -4.55 -7.14 2.35
C ASN A 148 -4.09 -6.40 3.61
N GLU A 149 -2.81 -6.51 3.99
CA GLU A 149 -2.22 -5.74 5.09
C GLU A 149 -2.37 -4.23 4.87
N ARG A 150 -2.10 -3.75 3.65
CA ARG A 150 -2.30 -2.34 3.28
C ARG A 150 -3.77 -1.93 3.33
N SER A 151 -4.67 -2.77 2.81
CA SER A 151 -6.11 -2.51 2.82
C SER A 151 -6.66 -2.42 4.24
N ILE A 152 -6.15 -3.24 5.17
CA ILE A 152 -6.52 -3.17 6.58
C ILE A 152 -6.02 -1.85 7.17
N ALA A 153 -4.77 -1.46 6.92
CA ALA A 153 -4.22 -0.19 7.39
C ALA A 153 -4.97 1.04 6.83
N ASP A 154 -5.34 1.02 5.55
CA ASP A 154 -6.13 2.08 4.92
C ASP A 154 -7.53 2.15 5.52
N THR A 155 -8.14 1.00 5.82
CA THR A 155 -9.47 0.95 6.47
C THR A 155 -9.40 1.48 7.91
N GLU A 156 -8.35 1.13 8.66
CA GLU A 156 -8.12 1.67 10.00
C GLU A 156 -7.88 3.18 9.97
N PHE A 157 -7.10 3.66 8.99
CA PHE A 157 -6.86 5.09 8.77
C PHE A 157 -8.17 5.82 8.46
N LEU A 158 -8.93 5.36 7.47
CA LEU A 158 -10.24 5.94 7.11
C LEU A 158 -11.21 5.93 8.29
N THR A 159 -11.24 4.85 9.07
CA THR A 159 -12.11 4.76 10.26
C THR A 159 -11.72 5.79 11.31
N ARG A 160 -10.41 5.98 11.54
CA ARG A 160 -9.90 7.01 12.45
C ARG A 160 -10.20 8.41 11.94
N GLU A 161 -10.03 8.64 10.64
CA GLU A 161 -10.31 9.92 10.00
C GLU A 161 -11.80 10.25 10.10
N ILE A 162 -12.69 9.30 9.82
CA ILE A 162 -14.15 9.45 9.97
C ILE A 162 -14.53 9.72 11.43
N ALA A 163 -13.88 9.05 12.38
CA ALA A 163 -14.12 9.30 13.81
C ALA A 163 -13.69 10.73 14.21
N ALA A 164 -12.54 11.20 13.73
CA ALA A 164 -12.07 12.57 13.95
C ALA A 164 -12.99 13.60 13.28
N LEU A 165 -13.44 13.33 12.05
CA LEU A 165 -14.36 14.18 11.29
C LEU A 165 -15.73 14.24 11.99
N ARG A 166 -16.22 13.11 12.52
CA ARG A 166 -17.44 13.04 13.35
C ARG A 166 -17.30 13.83 14.64
N MET A 167 -16.15 13.77 15.32
CA MET A 167 -15.90 14.56 16.53
C MET A 167 -15.87 16.06 16.21
N GLY A 168 -15.15 16.46 15.16
CA GLY A 168 -15.10 17.86 14.71
C GLY A 168 -16.46 18.41 14.28
N LEU A 169 -17.28 17.64 13.56
CA LEU A 169 -18.66 18.02 13.24
C LEU A 169 -19.57 18.01 14.48
N GLY A 170 -19.34 17.09 15.41
CA GLY A 170 -20.09 16.97 16.67
C GLY A 170 -19.86 18.16 17.60
N GLU A 171 -18.63 18.68 17.67
CA GLU A 171 -18.27 19.86 18.47
C GLU A 171 -18.73 21.18 17.82
N VAL A 172 -18.76 21.26 16.48
CA VAL A 172 -18.99 22.55 15.79
C VAL A 172 -20.43 22.78 15.35
N ALA A 173 -21.25 21.78 15.03
CA ALA A 173 -22.40 22.06 14.15
C ALA A 173 -23.82 21.90 14.72
N THR A 174 -24.18 20.87 15.50
CA THR A 174 -25.59 20.40 15.30
C THR A 174 -26.64 20.95 16.28
N ARG A 175 -26.30 21.30 17.53
CA ARG A 175 -27.34 21.66 18.50
C ARG A 175 -27.35 23.15 18.85
N ASP A 176 -26.24 23.68 19.33
CA ASP A 176 -26.23 25.07 19.81
C ASP A 176 -26.12 26.07 18.66
N TRP A 177 -25.34 25.74 17.62
CA TRP A 177 -25.22 26.60 16.43
C TRP A 177 -26.50 26.63 15.57
N ILE A 178 -27.10 25.47 15.24
CA ILE A 178 -28.39 25.44 14.51
C ILE A 178 -29.48 26.16 15.31
N ARG A 179 -29.47 26.04 16.64
CA ARG A 179 -30.45 26.70 17.50
C ARG A 179 -30.25 28.22 17.54
N SER A 180 -29.01 28.70 17.63
CA SER A 180 -28.73 30.14 17.59
C SER A 180 -29.10 30.72 16.23
N GLU A 181 -28.77 30.04 15.13
CA GLU A 181 -29.06 30.52 13.77
C GLU A 181 -30.57 30.57 13.50
N LEU A 182 -31.31 29.53 13.91
CA LEU A 182 -32.77 29.53 13.81
C LEU A 182 -33.40 30.63 14.67
N GLN A 183 -32.88 30.90 15.86
CA GLN A 183 -33.37 31.98 16.72
C GLN A 183 -33.06 33.36 16.13
N GLU A 184 -31.89 33.53 15.53
CA GLU A 184 -31.49 34.77 14.87
C GLU A 184 -32.37 35.05 13.65
N MET A 185 -32.60 34.05 12.78
CA MET A 185 -33.52 34.18 11.65
C MET A 185 -34.97 34.45 12.09
N VAL A 186 -35.46 33.80 13.15
CA VAL A 186 -36.80 34.06 13.71
C VAL A 186 -36.92 35.49 14.24
N LYS A 187 -35.89 35.97 14.95
CA LYS A 187 -35.85 37.33 15.50
C LYS A 187 -35.80 38.39 14.40
N GLU A 188 -35.08 38.13 13.31
CA GLU A 188 -35.02 39.01 12.14
C GLU A 188 -36.40 39.11 11.44
N LEU A 189 -37.15 38.00 11.35
CA LEU A 189 -38.51 38.00 10.84
C LEU A 189 -39.49 38.77 11.75
N GLU A 190 -39.38 38.62 13.08
CA GLU A 190 -40.19 39.40 14.03
C GLU A 190 -39.90 40.90 13.96
N GLN A 191 -38.62 41.29 13.86
CA GLN A 191 -38.21 42.69 13.71
C GLN A 191 -38.68 43.29 12.38
N SER A 192 -38.64 42.51 11.30
CA SER A 192 -39.19 42.90 10.00
C SER A 192 -40.71 43.10 10.07
N GLY A 193 -41.42 42.25 10.84
CA GLY A 193 -42.85 42.41 11.11
C GLY A 193 -43.17 43.64 11.97
N GLN A 194 -42.34 43.99 12.95
CA GLN A 194 -42.53 45.18 13.80
C GLN A 194 -42.17 46.50 13.11
N GLN A 195 -41.20 46.51 12.19
CA GLN A 195 -40.91 47.69 11.37
C GLN A 195 -42.06 48.03 10.41
N GLY A 196 -42.86 47.04 9.99
CA GLY A 196 -44.11 47.27 9.26
C GLY A 196 -45.25 47.83 10.11
N ALA A 197 -45.13 47.80 11.45
CA ALA A 197 -46.20 48.12 12.39
C ALA A 197 -45.96 49.43 13.19
N GLN A 198 -45.01 50.28 12.79
CA GLN A 198 -44.82 51.58 13.45
C GLN A 198 -45.75 52.65 12.83
N PRO A 199 -46.74 53.18 13.57
CA PRO A 199 -47.63 54.21 13.05
C PRO A 199 -46.83 55.49 12.84
N ARG A 200 -46.90 56.04 11.63
CA ARG A 200 -46.37 57.36 11.32
C ARG A 200 -47.00 58.40 12.27
N SER A 201 -46.10 59.09 12.99
CA SER A 201 -46.15 60.51 13.37
C SER A 201 -47.29 61.02 14.28
N ALA A 202 -46.91 61.45 15.49
CA ALA A 202 -47.45 62.65 16.11
C ALA A 202 -46.28 63.55 16.56
N GLN A 203 -45.96 64.56 15.73
CA GLN A 203 -45.06 65.66 16.09
C GLN A 203 -45.79 66.66 16.99
N PRO A 204 -45.19 67.18 18.08
CA PRO A 204 -45.79 68.28 18.83
C PRO A 204 -45.44 69.61 18.14
N SER A 205 -46.46 70.27 17.61
CA SER A 205 -46.36 71.62 17.03
C SER A 205 -46.05 72.66 18.11
N ARG A 206 -44.96 73.40 17.91
CA ARG A 206 -44.58 74.58 18.69
C ARG A 206 -45.23 75.84 18.09
N GLU A 207 -45.76 76.68 18.99
CA GLU A 207 -45.78 78.16 18.94
C GLU A 207 -46.70 78.91 17.94
N ALA A 208 -47.64 79.72 18.47
CA ALA A 208 -47.57 81.20 18.43
C ALA A 208 -48.83 81.88 19.08
N PRO A 209 -48.73 83.13 19.59
CA PRO A 209 -49.72 83.79 20.46
C PRO A 209 -50.52 84.92 19.78
N ARG A 210 -51.68 85.32 20.35
CA ARG A 210 -52.34 86.66 20.35
C ARG A 210 -53.71 86.52 21.04
N ASP A 211 -53.89 87.03 22.25
CA ASP A 211 -54.33 88.40 22.59
C ASP A 211 -55.76 88.74 22.10
N THR A 212 -56.67 89.00 23.06
CA THR A 212 -57.56 90.19 23.15
C THR A 212 -58.95 89.90 23.77
N ARG A 213 -59.25 90.70 24.82
CA ARG A 213 -60.56 91.09 25.41
C ARG A 213 -61.43 90.03 26.09
N ALA A 214 -61.67 90.10 27.40
CA ALA A 214 -62.48 91.07 28.17
C ALA A 214 -63.99 90.77 28.18
N GLY A 215 -64.55 90.58 29.38
CA GLY A 215 -65.99 90.62 29.65
C GLY A 215 -66.47 89.59 30.68
N PRO A 216 -66.83 90.00 31.92
CA PRO A 216 -67.29 89.13 32.99
C PRO A 216 -68.82 89.02 33.05
N HIS A 217 -69.36 87.92 33.58
CA HIS A 217 -70.69 87.85 34.19
C HIS A 217 -70.75 86.52 34.97
N ASP A 218 -70.57 86.52 36.29
CA ASP A 218 -71.59 86.68 37.34
C ASP A 218 -72.63 85.56 37.44
N SER A 219 -72.66 84.92 38.62
CA SER A 219 -73.82 84.39 39.37
C SER A 219 -74.59 83.20 38.75
N VAL A 220 -74.99 82.13 39.44
CA VAL A 220 -75.34 81.83 40.84
C VAL A 220 -75.03 80.36 41.12
#